data_AF-R7QAU6-F1
#
_entry.id   AF-R7QAU6-F1
#
_cell.length_a   1.000
_cell.length_b   1.000
_cell.length_c   1.000
_cell.angle_alpha   90.00
_cell.angle_beta   90.00
_cell.angle_gamma   90.00
#
_symmetry.space_group_name_H-M   'P 1'
#
loop_
_entity.id
_entity.type
_entity.pdbx_description
1 polymer ?
#
loop_
_entity_poly.entity_id
_entity_poly.type
_entity_poly.pdbx_seq_one_letter_code
_entity_poly.pdbx_strand_id
1 'polypeptide(L)'
;MREIADISNVPVITSMQAPGADAFKLFDTLCVMEQGHIIYFGPRDQAESWFLGLGFHRPPQRSVPDFIATVANPALRAEYLHVDLDINALEDVPPTTPEEFADRFERSELSAMLGQKVMEASARKPLPEPNIEMPHSLWQVGQKATLNKPRHQIKAIGRRQLQFIGATKDALLADLAQNLILGVMLGSIFWQLDKDAAGATTRGGLLFLALLFMSLASLAKLPDKSFVT
;
A
#
# COMPACT_ATOMS: atom_id res chain seq x y z
N MET A 1 2.77 9.06 14.08
CA MET A 1 2.01 7.81 14.30
C MET A 1 2.01 7.40 15.77
N ARG A 2 3.17 7.28 16.43
CA ARG A 2 3.23 7.00 17.89
C ARG A 2 2.40 7.98 18.72
N GLU A 3 2.58 9.28 18.49
CA GLU A 3 1.79 10.32 19.15
C GLU A 3 0.27 10.17 18.95
N ILE A 4 -0.16 9.69 17.78
CA ILE A 4 -1.58 9.43 17.51
C ILE A 4 -2.06 8.20 18.27
N ALA A 5 -1.23 7.14 18.32
CA ALA A 5 -1.55 5.94 19.10
C ALA A 5 -1.70 6.27 20.59
N ASP A 6 -0.77 7.08 21.13
CA ASP A 6 -0.74 7.47 22.54
C ASP A 6 -1.91 8.39 22.89
N ILE A 7 -2.20 9.40 22.06
CA ILE A 7 -3.30 10.36 22.30
C ILE A 7 -4.67 9.69 22.11
N SER A 8 -4.81 8.84 21.09
CA SER A 8 -6.10 8.27 20.73
C SER A 8 -6.38 6.94 21.42
N ASN A 9 -5.41 6.35 22.13
CA ASN A 9 -5.51 5.02 22.72
C ASN A 9 -6.01 3.97 21.70
N VAL A 10 -5.50 4.06 20.45
CA VAL A 10 -5.87 3.18 19.33
C VAL A 10 -4.69 2.28 18.99
N PRO A 11 -4.89 0.96 18.81
CA PRO A 11 -3.85 0.09 18.31
C PRO A 11 -3.47 0.46 16.87
N VAL A 12 -2.19 0.70 16.63
CA VAL A 12 -1.65 1.00 15.29
C VAL A 12 -0.78 -0.18 14.85
N ILE A 13 -1.14 -0.79 13.73
CA ILE A 13 -0.35 -1.83 13.09
C ILE A 13 0.27 -1.24 11.83
N THR A 14 1.58 -1.33 11.70
CA THR A 14 2.30 -0.90 10.50
C THR A 14 3.21 -2.02 10.01
N SER A 15 3.35 -2.14 8.70
CA SER A 15 4.42 -2.93 8.08
C SER A 15 5.49 -1.97 7.55
N MET A 16 6.76 -2.31 7.75
CA MET A 16 7.88 -1.49 7.29
C MET A 16 9.02 -2.39 6.82
N GLN A 17 9.51 -2.10 5.62
CA GLN A 17 10.71 -2.73 5.08
C GLN A 17 11.93 -1.90 5.49
N ALA A 18 12.91 -2.53 6.14
CA ALA A 18 14.16 -1.91 6.60
C ALA A 18 13.98 -0.64 7.48
N PRO A 19 13.53 -0.80 8.74
CA PRO A 19 13.42 0.32 9.69
C PRO A 19 14.78 0.99 9.91
N GLY A 20 14.82 2.32 9.87
CA GLY A 20 15.92 3.07 10.48
C GLY A 20 15.94 2.88 12.00
N ALA A 21 17.11 3.04 12.63
CA ALA A 21 17.28 2.86 14.08
C ALA A 21 16.36 3.75 14.94
N ASP A 22 16.05 4.97 14.49
CA ASP A 22 15.16 5.88 15.23
C ASP A 22 13.69 5.48 15.11
N ALA A 23 13.27 5.01 13.93
CA ALA A 23 11.92 4.49 13.73
C ALA A 23 11.72 3.20 14.53
N PHE A 24 12.74 2.34 14.61
CA PHE A 24 12.70 1.11 15.38
C PHE A 24 12.35 1.37 16.86
N LYS A 25 12.93 2.41 17.49
CA LYS A 25 12.65 2.79 18.89
C LYS A 25 11.18 3.17 19.15
N LEU A 26 10.42 3.49 18.11
CA LEU A 26 9.02 3.89 18.23
C LEU A 26 8.07 2.70 18.42
N PHE A 27 8.51 1.47 18.18
CA PHE A 27 7.67 0.27 18.32
C PHE A 27 7.75 -0.32 19.72
N ASP A 28 6.60 -0.73 20.24
CA ASP A 28 6.50 -1.45 21.50
C ASP A 28 6.58 -2.97 21.30
N THR A 29 5.91 -3.48 20.25
CA THR A 29 5.86 -4.89 19.87
C THR A 29 6.34 -5.07 18.43
N LEU A 30 7.14 -6.10 18.18
CA LEU A 30 7.59 -6.50 16.85
C LEU A 30 6.97 -7.83 16.46
N CYS A 31 6.60 -7.93 15.19
CA CYS A 31 6.27 -9.18 14.51
C CYS A 31 7.23 -9.31 13.33
N VAL A 32 8.06 -10.34 13.34
CA VAL A 32 8.99 -10.66 12.25
C VAL A 32 8.52 -11.95 11.60
N MET A 33 8.40 -11.91 10.27
CA MET A 33 7.89 -13.02 9.49
C MET A 33 8.81 -13.34 8.32
N GLU A 34 8.93 -14.62 8.00
CA GLU A 34 9.65 -15.13 6.84
C GLU A 34 8.74 -16.12 6.09
N GLN A 35 8.47 -15.88 4.80
CA GLN A 35 7.69 -16.79 3.96
C GLN A 35 6.34 -17.25 4.58
N GLY A 36 5.67 -16.36 5.32
CA GLY A 36 4.40 -16.66 6.00
C GLY A 36 4.53 -17.25 7.40
N HIS A 37 5.73 -17.58 7.85
CA HIS A 37 6.02 -18.09 9.19
C HIS A 37 6.43 -16.97 10.13
N ILE A 38 5.92 -16.99 11.36
CA ILE A 38 6.32 -16.05 12.42
C ILE A 38 7.62 -16.56 13.03
N ILE A 39 8.70 -15.83 12.82
CA ILE A 39 10.02 -16.17 13.38
C ILE A 39 10.28 -15.47 14.71
N TYR A 40 9.54 -14.39 14.98
CA TYR A 40 9.54 -13.69 16.27
C TYR A 40 8.26 -12.85 16.44
N PHE A 41 7.62 -12.95 17.60
CA PHE A 41 6.57 -12.02 18.01
C PHE A 41 6.74 -11.67 19.50
N GLY A 42 6.96 -10.39 19.80
CA GLY A 42 7.21 -9.98 21.18
C GLY A 42 7.67 -8.54 21.37
N PRO A 43 8.05 -8.16 22.60
CA PRO A 43 8.54 -6.82 22.91
C PRO A 43 9.80 -6.48 22.13
N ARG A 44 9.87 -5.27 21.57
CA ARG A 44 11.04 -4.82 20.77
C ARG A 44 12.38 -5.07 21.47
N ASP A 45 12.46 -4.83 22.77
CA ASP A 45 13.69 -4.93 23.56
C ASP A 45 14.20 -6.37 23.73
N GLN A 46 13.34 -7.38 23.56
CA GLN A 46 13.71 -8.80 23.68
C GLN A 46 14.09 -9.43 22.34
N ALA A 47 13.85 -8.73 21.22
CA ALA A 47 14.05 -9.28 19.89
C ALA A 47 15.54 -9.58 19.62
N GLU A 48 16.43 -8.67 20.01
CA GLU A 48 17.88 -8.89 19.84
C GLU A 48 18.35 -10.12 20.62
N SER A 49 18.03 -10.21 21.91
CA SER A 49 18.40 -11.36 22.74
C SER A 49 17.84 -12.68 22.23
N TRP A 50 16.66 -12.68 21.63
CA TRP A 50 16.05 -13.87 21.03
C TRP A 50 16.89 -14.40 19.88
N PHE A 51 17.24 -13.55 18.90
CA PHE A 51 18.06 -13.98 17.77
C PHE A 51 19.49 -14.32 18.18
N LEU A 52 20.06 -13.65 19.19
CA LEU A 52 21.36 -14.04 19.76
C LEU A 52 21.32 -15.42 20.41
N GLY A 53 20.24 -15.75 21.15
CA GLY A 53 20.03 -17.07 21.75
C GLY A 53 19.79 -18.21 20.75
N LEU A 54 19.51 -17.88 19.49
CA LEU A 54 19.42 -18.85 18.39
C LEU A 54 20.78 -19.11 17.71
N GLY A 55 21.87 -18.54 18.21
CA GLY A 55 23.22 -18.70 17.66
C GLY A 55 23.59 -17.73 16.53
N PHE A 56 22.83 -16.65 16.36
CA PHE A 56 23.23 -15.52 15.52
C PHE A 56 24.08 -14.53 16.31
N HIS A 57 24.95 -13.80 15.63
CA HIS A 57 25.75 -12.73 16.23
C HIS A 57 25.47 -11.40 15.53
N ARG A 58 25.43 -10.31 16.29
CA ARG A 58 25.32 -8.96 15.72
C ARG A 58 26.70 -8.31 15.64
N PRO A 59 27.18 -7.90 14.45
CA PRO A 59 28.36 -7.07 14.31
C PRO A 59 28.18 -5.73 15.04
N PRO A 60 29.21 -5.21 15.74
CA PRO A 60 29.09 -4.03 16.59
C PRO A 60 28.72 -2.74 15.84
N GLN A 61 28.98 -2.70 14.53
CA GLN A 61 28.71 -1.55 13.67
C GLN A 61 27.27 -1.55 13.11
N ARG A 62 26.54 -2.66 13.26
CA ARG A 62 25.19 -2.81 12.70
C ARG A 62 24.13 -2.53 13.74
N SER A 63 23.07 -1.84 13.30
CA SER A 63 21.93 -1.53 14.15
C SER A 63 21.06 -2.77 14.38
N VAL A 64 20.32 -2.80 15.49
CA VAL A 64 19.39 -3.90 15.82
C VAL A 64 18.33 -4.16 14.72
N PRO A 65 17.63 -3.16 14.14
CA PRO A 65 16.66 -3.44 13.07
C PRO A 65 17.30 -4.03 11.82
N ASP A 66 18.52 -3.60 11.49
CA ASP A 66 19.28 -4.13 10.36
C ASP A 66 19.67 -5.59 10.60
N PHE A 67 20.19 -5.90 11.79
CA PHE A 67 20.48 -7.27 12.22
C PHE A 67 19.26 -8.20 12.10
N ILE A 68 18.12 -7.79 12.66
CA ILE A 68 16.88 -8.58 12.61
C ILE A 68 16.42 -8.78 11.16
N ALA A 69 16.47 -7.73 10.34
CA ALA A 69 16.09 -7.80 8.93
C ALA A 69 17.02 -8.74 8.12
N THR A 70 18.31 -8.76 8.45
CA THR A 70 19.29 -9.64 7.82
C THR A 70 19.06 -11.10 8.21
N VAL A 71 18.82 -11.40 9.49
CA VAL A 71 18.52 -12.78 9.95
C VAL A 71 17.22 -13.31 9.33
N ALA A 72 16.21 -12.45 9.21
CA ALA A 72 14.94 -12.76 8.56
C ALA A 72 15.07 -12.99 7.04
N ASN A 73 16.19 -12.60 6.42
CA ASN A 73 16.45 -12.81 5.01
C ASN A 73 17.29 -14.08 4.77
N PRO A 74 16.72 -15.13 4.15
CA PRO A 74 17.44 -16.39 3.92
C PRO A 74 18.71 -16.24 3.07
N ALA A 75 18.77 -15.23 2.19
CA ALA A 75 19.95 -14.99 1.36
C ALA A 75 21.11 -14.32 2.12
N LEU A 76 20.82 -13.63 3.23
CA LEU A 76 21.81 -12.82 3.95
C LEU A 76 22.14 -13.38 5.35
N ARG A 77 21.28 -14.23 5.93
CA ARG A 77 21.45 -14.71 7.32
C ARG A 77 22.79 -15.41 7.60
N ALA A 78 23.38 -16.04 6.60
CA ALA A 78 24.64 -16.78 6.74
C ALA A 78 25.81 -15.87 7.15
N GLU A 79 25.74 -14.56 6.85
CA GLU A 79 26.75 -13.57 7.27
C GLU A 79 26.78 -13.39 8.80
N TYR A 80 25.67 -13.70 9.50
CA TYR A 80 25.48 -13.43 10.92
C TYR A 80 25.49 -14.71 11.77
N LEU A 81 25.86 -15.86 11.21
CA LEU A 81 26.02 -17.10 11.98
C LEU A 81 27.25 -17.00 12.89
N HIS A 82 27.18 -17.46 14.14
CA HIS A 82 28.40 -17.62 14.94
C HIS A 82 29.29 -18.72 14.34
N VAL A 83 30.60 -18.46 14.24
CA VAL A 83 31.59 -19.38 13.61
C VAL A 83 32.04 -20.49 14.58
N ASP A 84 31.83 -20.31 15.89
CA ASP A 84 32.28 -21.22 16.96
C ASP A 84 31.17 -22.17 17.45
N LEU A 85 30.34 -22.68 16.54
CA LEU A 85 29.28 -23.63 16.88
C LEU A 85 29.88 -24.99 17.21
N ASP A 86 29.67 -25.51 18.42
CA ASP A 86 30.00 -26.90 18.75
C ASP A 86 28.98 -27.82 18.06
N ILE A 87 29.38 -28.31 16.89
CA ILE A 87 28.60 -29.14 15.96
C ILE A 87 28.10 -30.44 16.60
N ASN A 88 28.58 -30.80 17.80
CA ASN A 88 28.18 -32.00 18.54
C ASN A 88 26.96 -31.79 19.45
N ALA A 89 26.56 -30.54 19.72
CA ALA A 89 25.34 -30.21 20.45
C ALA A 89 24.21 -29.95 19.46
N LEU A 90 23.35 -30.96 19.21
CA LEU A 90 22.21 -30.85 18.28
C LEU A 90 21.24 -29.69 18.56
N GLU A 91 21.24 -29.14 19.78
CA GLU A 91 20.37 -28.01 20.16
C GLU A 91 20.92 -26.63 19.78
N ASP A 92 22.24 -26.52 19.57
CA ASP A 92 22.96 -25.25 19.38
C ASP A 92 23.06 -24.82 17.91
N VAL A 93 22.56 -25.66 16.98
CA VAL A 93 22.60 -25.33 15.54
C VAL A 93 21.54 -24.26 15.22
N PRO A 94 21.92 -23.11 14.64
CA PRO A 94 20.97 -22.06 14.31
C PRO A 94 19.94 -22.53 13.27
N PRO A 95 18.66 -22.11 13.40
CA PRO A 95 17.63 -22.45 12.43
C PRO A 95 17.97 -21.86 11.05
N THR A 96 17.86 -22.70 10.03
CA THR A 96 18.17 -22.35 8.64
C THR A 96 16.92 -22.19 7.79
N THR A 97 15.85 -22.91 8.14
CA THR A 97 14.56 -22.88 7.43
C THR A 97 13.53 -22.04 8.21
N PRO A 98 12.57 -21.39 7.51
CA PRO A 98 11.49 -20.65 8.17
C PRO A 98 10.66 -21.52 9.14
N GLU A 99 10.50 -22.80 8.81
CA GLU A 99 9.79 -23.79 9.63
C GLU A 99 10.54 -24.05 10.94
N GLU A 100 11.87 -24.23 10.90
CA GLU A 100 12.69 -24.39 12.11
C GLU A 100 12.62 -23.16 13.02
N PHE A 101 12.59 -21.96 12.44
CA PHE A 101 12.38 -20.72 13.21
C PHE A 101 11.02 -20.71 13.90
N ALA A 102 9.96 -21.06 13.17
CA ALA A 102 8.60 -21.13 13.73
C ALA A 102 8.52 -22.16 14.86
N ASP A 103 9.06 -23.36 14.65
CA ASP A 103 9.09 -24.43 15.64
C ASP A 103 9.81 -24.00 16.93
N ARG A 104 10.97 -23.33 16.80
CA ARG A 104 11.71 -22.81 17.95
C ARG A 104 10.95 -21.69 18.64
N PHE A 105 10.28 -20.81 17.89
CA PHE A 105 9.42 -19.77 18.46
C PHE A 105 8.24 -20.38 19.20
N GLU A 106 7.54 -21.38 18.64
CA GLU A 106 6.40 -22.05 19.26
C GLU A 106 6.76 -22.73 20.58
N ARG A 107 7.95 -23.34 20.65
CA ARG A 107 8.48 -23.99 21.88
C ARG A 107 8.99 -23.00 22.92
N SER A 108 9.13 -21.72 22.56
CA SER A 108 9.70 -20.71 23.45
C SER A 108 8.71 -20.23 24.52
N GLU A 109 9.26 -19.71 25.61
CA GLU A 109 8.46 -19.01 26.63
C GLU A 109 7.71 -17.80 26.05
N LEU A 110 8.24 -17.16 24.99
CA LEU A 110 7.60 -16.01 24.35
C LEU A 110 6.26 -16.38 23.71
N SER A 111 6.19 -17.52 23.01
CA SER A 111 4.95 -18.04 22.44
C SER A 111 3.93 -18.39 23.52
N ALA A 112 4.38 -19.04 24.61
CA ALA A 112 3.52 -19.36 25.74
C ALA A 112 2.93 -18.08 26.41
N MET A 113 3.78 -17.08 26.65
CA MET A 113 3.37 -15.78 27.18
C MET A 113 2.40 -15.05 26.25
N LEU A 114 2.62 -15.12 24.94
CA LEU A 114 1.73 -14.56 23.93
C LEU A 114 0.36 -15.23 23.96
N GLY A 115 0.33 -16.57 23.98
CA GLY A 115 -0.90 -17.35 24.07
C GLY A 115 -1.72 -16.98 25.32
N GLN A 116 -1.06 -16.81 26.46
CA GLN A 116 -1.72 -16.34 27.69
C GLN A 116 -2.31 -14.94 27.52
N LYS A 117 -1.55 -13.97 26.99
CA LYS A 117 -2.04 -12.60 26.75
C LYS A 117 -3.23 -12.57 25.80
N VAL A 118 -3.22 -13.38 24.75
CA VAL A 118 -4.33 -13.47 23.79
C VAL A 118 -5.56 -14.09 24.45
N MET A 119 -5.39 -15.13 25.26
CA MET A 119 -6.49 -15.76 25.98
C MET A 119 -7.11 -14.81 27.01
N GLU A 120 -6.29 -14.09 27.77
CA GLU A 120 -6.74 -13.05 28.70
C GLU A 120 -7.45 -11.90 27.98
N ALA A 121 -6.92 -11.45 26.83
CA ALA A 121 -7.55 -10.41 26.02
C ALA A 121 -8.89 -10.86 25.43
N SER A 122 -8.99 -12.14 25.03
CA SER A 122 -10.23 -12.74 24.50
C SER A 122 -11.28 -12.97 25.58
N ALA A 123 -10.86 -13.18 26.83
CA ALA A 123 -11.75 -13.32 27.99
C ALA A 123 -12.27 -11.97 28.51
N ARG A 124 -11.59 -10.86 28.21
CA ARG A 124 -12.10 -9.52 28.52
C ARG A 124 -13.26 -9.18 27.59
N LYS A 125 -14.27 -8.47 28.12
CA LYS A 125 -15.30 -7.85 27.28
C LYS A 125 -14.61 -6.98 26.21
N PRO A 126 -15.17 -6.91 24.98
CA PRO A 126 -14.63 -6.02 23.95
C PRO A 126 -14.42 -4.65 24.56
N LEU A 127 -13.25 -4.06 24.29
CA LEU A 127 -12.88 -2.74 24.77
C LEU A 127 -14.08 -1.80 24.60
N PRO A 128 -14.44 -0.99 25.63
CA PRO A 128 -15.44 0.06 25.45
C PRO A 128 -15.10 0.83 24.18
N GLU A 129 -16.11 1.16 23.37
CA GLU A 129 -15.90 2.00 22.19
C GLU A 129 -15.02 3.16 22.61
N PRO A 130 -13.88 3.39 21.92
CA PRO A 130 -12.91 4.36 22.37
C PRO A 130 -13.62 5.72 22.57
N ASN A 131 -13.68 6.21 23.82
CA ASN A 131 -14.19 7.55 24.12
C ASN A 131 -13.11 8.56 23.73
N ILE A 132 -12.90 8.69 22.43
CA ILE A 132 -11.89 9.56 21.91
C ILE A 132 -12.59 10.83 21.45
N GLU A 133 -12.41 11.90 22.21
CA GLU A 133 -12.48 13.26 21.67
C GLU A 133 -11.31 13.42 20.68
N MET A 134 -11.43 12.77 19.51
CA MET A 134 -10.42 12.70 18.47
C MET A 134 -10.29 14.04 17.77
N PRO A 135 -9.07 14.52 17.48
CA PRO A 135 -8.88 15.52 16.44
C PRO A 135 -9.41 14.96 15.11
N HIS A 136 -10.45 15.60 14.59
CA HIS A 136 -11.29 15.21 13.44
C HIS A 136 -10.58 14.90 12.10
N SER A 137 -9.25 14.95 12.02
CA SER A 137 -8.48 14.82 10.78
C SER A 137 -8.03 13.40 10.43
N LEU A 138 -7.79 12.52 11.41
CA LEU A 138 -7.06 11.26 11.16
C LEU A 138 -7.94 10.03 10.86
N TRP A 139 -9.21 10.02 11.29
CA TRP A 139 -10.13 8.88 11.07
C TRP A 139 -11.27 9.12 10.06
N GLN A 140 -11.28 10.27 9.36
CA GLN A 140 -12.25 10.48 8.27
C GLN A 140 -12.04 9.55 7.07
N VAL A 141 -10.94 8.80 7.01
CA VAL A 141 -10.68 7.82 5.94
C VAL A 141 -11.38 6.47 6.19
N GLY A 142 -11.71 6.11 7.44
CA GLY A 142 -12.22 4.77 7.78
C GLY A 142 -13.55 4.66 8.52
N GLN A 143 -13.99 5.69 9.27
CA GLN A 143 -15.13 5.55 10.21
C GLN A 143 -16.31 6.48 9.98
N LYS A 144 -16.25 7.38 8.99
CA LYS A 144 -17.52 7.81 8.41
C LYS A 144 -18.07 6.60 7.68
N ALA A 145 -18.96 5.86 8.35
CA ALA A 145 -20.08 5.18 7.73
C ALA A 145 -20.35 5.94 6.44
N THR A 146 -19.94 5.34 5.33
CA THR A 146 -19.94 5.97 4.01
C THR A 146 -21.26 6.69 3.90
N LEU A 147 -21.23 8.03 3.74
CA LEU A 147 -22.41 8.89 3.62
C LEU A 147 -23.56 8.07 3.02
N ASN A 148 -24.51 7.61 3.85
CA ASN A 148 -25.49 6.54 3.54
C ASN A 148 -26.45 6.89 2.37
N LYS A 149 -26.14 7.97 1.65
CA LYS A 149 -26.89 8.51 0.53
C LYS A 149 -25.96 8.52 -0.70
N PRO A 150 -26.22 7.70 -1.72
CA PRO A 150 -25.43 7.68 -2.96
C PRO A 150 -25.32 9.06 -3.62
N ARG A 151 -26.32 9.93 -3.41
CA ARG A 151 -26.34 11.32 -3.90
C ARG A 151 -25.17 12.16 -3.38
N HIS A 152 -24.74 11.98 -2.13
CA HIS A 152 -23.63 12.74 -1.56
C HIS A 152 -22.30 12.25 -2.12
N GLN A 153 -22.15 10.94 -2.30
CA GLN A 153 -20.94 10.35 -2.89
C GLN A 153 -20.78 10.77 -4.35
N ILE A 154 -21.85 10.69 -5.15
CA ILE A 154 -21.85 11.15 -6.55
C ILE A 154 -21.51 12.64 -6.65
N LYS A 155 -22.10 13.48 -5.78
CA LYS A 155 -21.79 14.93 -5.78
C LYS A 155 -20.35 15.22 -5.37
N ALA A 156 -19.81 14.49 -4.38
CA ALA A 156 -18.44 14.65 -3.92
C ALA A 156 -17.42 14.22 -4.99
N ILE A 157 -17.64 13.05 -5.60
CA ILE A 157 -16.81 12.54 -6.71
C ILE A 157 -16.91 13.49 -7.90
N GLY A 158 -18.12 13.92 -8.28
CA GLY A 158 -18.31 14.86 -9.38
C GLY A 158 -17.61 16.21 -9.14
N ARG A 159 -17.70 16.77 -7.93
CA ARG A 159 -16.98 18.01 -7.58
C ARG A 159 -15.46 17.81 -7.66
N ARG A 160 -14.94 16.70 -7.14
CA ARG A 160 -13.50 16.38 -7.22
C ARG A 160 -13.06 16.19 -8.68
N GLN A 161 -13.85 15.51 -9.50
CA GLN A 161 -13.57 15.32 -10.92
C GLN A 161 -13.55 16.65 -11.67
N LEU A 162 -14.48 17.56 -11.37
CA LEU A 162 -14.48 18.91 -11.94
C LEU A 162 -13.27 19.74 -11.49
N GLN A 163 -12.86 19.62 -10.23
CA GLN A 163 -11.64 20.26 -9.73
C GLN A 163 -10.39 19.72 -10.44
N PHE A 164 -10.34 18.41 -10.69
CA PHE A 164 -9.26 17.79 -11.44
C PHE A 164 -9.23 18.28 -12.90
N ILE A 165 -10.37 18.24 -13.59
CA ILE A 165 -10.53 18.75 -14.96
C ILE A 165 -10.13 20.22 -15.06
N GLY A 166 -10.56 21.04 -14.08
CA GLY A 166 -10.23 22.47 -14.04
C GLY A 166 -8.77 22.78 -13.67
N ALA A 167 -8.07 21.84 -13.01
CA ALA A 167 -6.64 21.94 -12.73
C ALA A 167 -5.80 21.56 -13.95
N THR A 168 -6.27 20.63 -14.79
CA THR A 168 -5.59 20.18 -16.03
C THR A 168 -5.99 21.06 -17.23
N LYS A 169 -5.74 22.37 -17.15
CA LYS A 169 -6.09 23.32 -18.21
C LYS A 169 -5.37 23.03 -19.53
N ASP A 170 -4.13 22.56 -19.45
CA ASP A 170 -3.30 22.29 -20.64
C ASP A 170 -3.85 21.14 -21.47
N ALA A 171 -4.34 20.08 -20.81
CA ALA A 171 -4.99 18.95 -21.48
C ALA A 171 -6.29 19.38 -22.18
N LEU A 172 -7.09 20.23 -21.54
CA LEU A 172 -8.31 20.78 -22.14
C LEU A 172 -8.01 21.69 -23.34
N LEU A 173 -6.95 22.50 -23.25
CA LEU A 173 -6.54 23.37 -24.34
C LEU A 173 -6.05 22.56 -25.53
N ALA A 174 -5.24 21.52 -25.31
CA ALA A 174 -4.78 20.61 -26.34
C ALA A 174 -5.95 19.89 -27.04
N ASP A 175 -6.91 19.40 -26.26
CA ASP A 175 -8.14 18.77 -26.77
C ASP A 175 -8.98 19.73 -27.63
N LEU A 176 -9.12 20.98 -27.19
CA LEU A 176 -9.85 22.00 -27.94
C LEU A 176 -9.12 22.36 -29.25
N ALA A 177 -7.80 22.53 -29.20
CA ALA A 177 -6.97 22.82 -30.36
C ALA A 177 -7.04 21.69 -31.39
N GLN A 178 -6.94 20.43 -30.95
CA GLN A 178 -7.04 19.25 -31.82
C GLN A 178 -8.39 19.18 -32.54
N ASN A 179 -9.49 19.39 -31.81
CA ASN A 179 -10.84 19.40 -32.40
C ASN A 179 -11.04 20.56 -33.39
N LEU A 180 -10.46 21.73 -33.11
CA LEU A 180 -10.53 22.90 -33.99
C LEU A 180 -9.75 22.66 -35.29
N ILE A 181 -8.54 22.12 -35.21
CA ILE A 181 -7.71 21.78 -36.38
C ILE A 181 -8.45 20.77 -37.26
N LEU A 182 -9.02 19.72 -36.67
CA LEU A 182 -9.80 18.72 -37.39
C LEU A 182 -11.03 19.34 -38.08
N GLY A 183 -11.74 20.23 -37.39
CA GLY A 183 -12.89 20.94 -37.94
C GLY A 183 -12.53 21.83 -39.13
N VAL A 184 -11.40 22.55 -39.05
CA VAL A 184 -10.88 23.38 -40.15
C VAL A 184 -10.45 22.51 -41.34
N MET A 185 -9.78 21.39 -41.08
CA MET A 185 -9.39 20.45 -42.14
C MET A 185 -10.61 19.90 -42.88
N LEU A 186 -11.61 19.37 -42.15
CA LEU A 186 -12.86 18.89 -42.74
C LEU A 186 -13.61 20.00 -43.49
N GLY A 187 -13.68 21.21 -42.92
CA GLY A 187 -14.31 22.36 -43.55
C GLY A 187 -13.63 22.79 -44.87
N SER A 188 -12.30 22.66 -44.95
CA SER A 188 -11.54 22.99 -46.15
C SER A 188 -11.70 21.96 -47.28
N ILE A 189 -11.78 20.67 -46.95
CA ILE A 189 -11.99 19.59 -47.92
C ILE A 189 -13.38 19.66 -48.56
N PHE A 190 -14.39 20.03 -47.78
CA PHE A 190 -15.78 20.12 -48.20
C PHE A 190 -16.23 21.57 -48.41
N TRP A 191 -15.34 22.40 -48.95
CA TRP A 191 -15.61 23.82 -49.19
C TRP A 191 -16.67 24.00 -50.28
N GLN A 192 -17.72 24.78 -49.99
CA GLN A 192 -18.80 25.13 -50.92
C GLN A 192 -19.44 23.95 -51.65
N LEU A 193 -20.15 23.09 -50.92
CA LEU A 193 -20.93 22.01 -51.52
C LEU A 193 -22.15 22.51 -52.30
N ASP A 194 -22.30 22.00 -53.52
CA ASP A 194 -23.46 22.25 -54.38
C ASP A 194 -24.77 21.83 -53.71
N LYS A 195 -25.86 22.52 -54.07
CA LYS A 195 -27.22 22.27 -53.51
C LYS A 195 -28.01 21.21 -54.28
N ASP A 196 -27.35 20.51 -55.19
CA ASP A 196 -27.95 19.49 -56.04
C ASP A 196 -27.98 18.11 -55.37
N ALA A 197 -28.70 17.15 -55.99
CA ALA A 197 -28.81 15.78 -55.49
C ALA A 197 -27.43 15.09 -55.30
N ALA A 198 -26.44 15.42 -56.15
CA ALA A 198 -25.06 14.96 -55.98
C ALA A 198 -24.40 15.56 -54.71
N GLY A 199 -24.70 16.82 -54.38
CA GLY A 199 -24.25 17.47 -53.16
C GLY A 199 -24.87 16.89 -51.89
N ALA A 200 -26.07 16.30 -51.96
CA ALA A 200 -26.71 15.63 -50.82
C ALA A 200 -25.90 14.41 -50.34
N THR A 201 -25.38 13.59 -51.26
CA THR A 201 -24.52 12.44 -50.94
C THR A 201 -23.22 12.89 -50.28
N THR A 202 -22.59 13.95 -50.80
CA THR A 202 -21.34 14.51 -50.27
C THR A 202 -21.53 15.11 -48.86
N ARG A 203 -22.69 15.71 -48.55
CA ARG A 203 -23.04 16.16 -47.18
C ARG A 203 -23.20 14.99 -46.21
N GLY A 204 -23.79 13.89 -46.66
CA GLY A 204 -23.88 12.66 -45.87
C GLY A 204 -22.51 12.12 -45.50
N GLY A 205 -21.56 12.12 -46.47
CA GLY A 205 -20.16 11.75 -46.24
C GLY A 205 -19.45 12.65 -45.23
N LEU A 206 -19.67 13.97 -45.30
CA LEU A 206 -19.12 14.94 -44.34
C LEU A 206 -19.62 14.66 -42.90
N LEU A 207 -20.91 14.43 -42.71
CA LEU A 207 -21.49 14.14 -41.39
C LEU A 207 -20.97 12.81 -40.83
N PHE A 208 -20.88 11.78 -41.69
CA PHE A 208 -20.32 10.49 -41.31
C PHE A 208 -18.86 10.61 -40.85
N LEU A 209 -18.05 11.32 -41.62
CA LEU A 209 -16.62 11.49 -41.32
C LEU A 209 -16.41 12.31 -40.03
N ALA A 210 -17.22 13.35 -39.80
CA ALA A 210 -17.18 14.13 -38.57
C ALA A 210 -17.50 13.28 -37.33
N LEU A 211 -18.56 12.46 -37.39
CA LEU A 211 -18.95 11.56 -36.30
C LEU A 211 -17.90 10.46 -36.05
N LEU A 212 -17.33 9.92 -37.12
CA LEU A 212 -16.28 8.90 -37.04
C LEU A 212 -15.04 9.42 -36.33
N PHE A 213 -14.58 10.63 -36.66
CA PHE A 213 -13.43 11.22 -35.99
C PHE A 213 -13.72 11.60 -34.52
N MET A 214 -14.91 12.10 -34.19
CA MET A 214 -15.30 12.34 -32.79
C MET A 214 -15.30 11.05 -31.97
N SER A 215 -15.76 9.94 -32.57
CA SER A 215 -15.75 8.61 -31.93
C SER A 215 -14.32 8.11 -31.68
N LEU A 216 -13.44 8.18 -32.69
CA LEU A 216 -12.04 7.78 -32.55
C LEU A 216 -11.29 8.64 -31.52
N ALA A 217 -11.52 9.95 -31.51
CA ALA A 217 -10.93 10.86 -30.51
C ALA A 217 -11.40 10.55 -29.09
N SER A 218 -12.66 10.13 -28.91
CA SER A 218 -13.17 9.69 -27.61
C SER A 218 -12.54 8.36 -27.16
N LEU A 219 -12.29 7.44 -28.10
CA LEU A 219 -11.69 6.15 -27.80
C LEU A 219 -10.22 6.29 -27.36
N ALA A 220 -9.47 7.18 -28.00
CA ALA A 220 -8.07 7.45 -27.68
C ALA A 220 -7.84 8.08 -26.29
N LYS A 221 -8.90 8.60 -25.65
CA LYS A 221 -8.86 9.21 -24.31
C LYS A 221 -9.10 8.21 -23.18
N LEU A 222 -9.37 6.95 -23.51
CA LEU A 222 -9.47 5.91 -22.48
C LEU A 222 -8.09 5.74 -21.83
N PRO A 223 -7.99 5.86 -20.49
CA PRO A 223 -6.73 5.64 -19.81
C PRO A 223 -6.31 4.18 -20.02
N ASP A 224 -5.09 4.00 -20.51
CA ASP A 224 -4.50 2.67 -20.64
C ASP A 224 -4.44 2.02 -19.26
N LYS A 225 -4.87 0.76 -19.17
CA LYS A 225 -4.98 0.01 -17.92
C LYS A 225 -3.62 -0.34 -17.27
N SER A 226 -2.51 0.21 -17.75
CA SER A 226 -1.14 -0.12 -17.33
C SER A 226 -0.70 0.51 -16.00
N PHE A 227 -1.55 1.32 -15.34
CA PHE A 227 -1.22 1.93 -14.05
C PHE A 227 -1.70 1.13 -12.83
N VAL A 228 -1.98 -0.17 -12.96
CA VAL A 228 -2.23 -1.05 -11.82
C VAL A 228 -1.34 -2.29 -11.90
N THR A 229 -0.09 -2.13 -11.49
CA THR A 229 0.77 -3.18 -10.90
C THR A 229 1.74 -2.51 -9.94
#